data_AF-R2QWH3-F1
#
_entry.id   AF-R2QWH3-F1
#
_cell.length_a   1.000
_cell.length_b   1.000
_cell.length_c   1.000
_cell.angle_alpha   90.00
_cell.angle_beta   90.00
_cell.angle_gamma   90.00
#
_symmetry.space_group_name_H-M   'P 1'
#
loop_
_entity.id
_entity.type
_entity.pdbx_description
1 polymer ?
#
loop_
_entity_poly.entity_id
_entity_poly.type
_entity_poly.pdbx_seq_one_letter_code
_entity_poly.pdbx_strand_id
1 'polypeptide(L)'
;MRVTINRESVVMSQDVFSHEITIDTPAKINLQQLFDDLIASNYFPKTTGNNVVWVLRYSGKEWLVWKTKENVFYTHFLDSAKLTVDLTSEEENKRIFFMYYSSVTKRALSLFKEHKGSKKAMILSGVMPEYRSYQVSEVLERTWSEQLRLAK
;
A
#
# COMPACT_ATOMS: atom_id res chain seq x y z
N MET A 1 12.47 18.66 -8.57
CA MET A 1 12.10 18.79 -7.14
C MET A 1 12.64 17.58 -6.41
N ARG A 2 13.15 17.75 -5.19
CA ARG A 2 13.60 16.60 -4.40
C ARG A 2 12.44 16.00 -3.62
N VAL A 3 12.29 14.68 -3.74
CA VAL A 3 11.29 13.89 -3.01
C VAL A 3 12.03 12.85 -2.20
N THR A 4 11.66 12.71 -0.94
CA THR A 4 12.16 11.63 -0.10
C THR A 4 11.19 10.46 -0.19
N ILE A 5 11.74 9.29 -0.51
CA ILE A 5 11.01 8.04 -0.57
C ILE A 5 11.50 7.18 0.56
N ASN A 6 10.57 6.72 1.39
CA ASN A 6 10.85 5.87 2.54
C ASN A 6 10.00 4.60 2.44
N ARG A 7 10.48 3.48 2.99
CA ARG A 7 9.71 2.24 3.09
C ARG A 7 9.86 1.59 4.46
N GLU A 8 8.85 0.83 4.88
CA GLU A 8 8.98 -0.03 6.05
C GLU A 8 10.05 -1.09 5.86
N SER A 9 10.69 -1.45 6.97
CA SER A 9 11.67 -2.52 7.00
C SER A 9 11.00 -3.89 6.92
N VAL A 10 11.56 -4.77 6.11
CA VAL A 10 11.23 -6.18 5.95
C VAL A 10 12.19 -7.01 6.82
N VAL A 11 11.79 -8.21 7.24
CA VAL A 11 12.53 -9.07 8.18
C VAL A 11 14.04 -9.13 7.89
N MET A 12 14.82 -8.88 8.96
CA MET A 12 16.24 -8.51 9.08
C MET A 12 17.30 -9.14 8.15
N SER A 13 17.05 -10.29 7.51
CA SER A 13 18.09 -10.98 6.71
C SER A 13 18.08 -10.61 5.22
N GLN A 14 17.02 -9.97 4.73
CA GLN A 14 16.89 -9.58 3.32
C GLN A 14 16.76 -8.07 3.10
N ASP A 15 16.81 -7.28 4.19
CA ASP A 15 16.60 -5.85 4.15
C ASP A 15 17.83 -5.09 4.66
N VAL A 16 18.88 -5.08 3.82
CA VAL A 16 20.20 -4.54 4.15
C VAL A 16 20.43 -3.16 3.50
N PHE A 17 19.55 -2.77 2.59
CA PHE A 17 19.65 -1.51 1.85
C PHE A 17 18.95 -0.37 2.60
N SER A 18 19.38 0.87 2.31
CA SER A 18 18.72 2.05 2.85
C SER A 18 17.22 2.01 2.57
N HIS A 19 16.43 2.17 3.64
CA HIS A 19 14.98 2.27 3.55
C HIS A 19 14.53 3.67 3.14
N GLU A 20 15.47 4.60 2.95
CA GLU A 20 15.22 5.97 2.55
C GLU A 20 16.15 6.35 1.40
N ILE A 21 15.56 6.93 0.35
CA ILE A 21 16.27 7.51 -0.79
C ILE A 21 15.69 8.89 -1.10
N THR A 22 16.53 9.76 -1.65
CA THR A 22 16.08 11.04 -2.21
C THR A 22 16.27 11.01 -3.71
N ILE A 23 15.22 11.34 -4.46
CA ILE A 23 15.26 11.40 -5.92
C ILE A 23 14.85 12.79 -6.41
N ASP A 24 15.39 13.18 -7.56
CA ASP A 24 14.95 14.36 -8.29
C ASP A 24 13.83 13.99 -9.26
N THR A 25 12.67 14.63 -9.11
CA THR A 25 11.49 14.38 -9.94
C THR A 25 10.97 15.66 -10.60
N PRO A 26 10.19 15.54 -11.69
CA PRO A 26 9.38 16.65 -12.17
C PRO A 26 8.40 17.15 -11.11
N ALA A 27 7.85 18.35 -11.36
CA ALA A 27 6.80 18.97 -10.54
C ALA A 27 5.55 18.10 -10.41
N LYS A 28 5.18 17.38 -11.48
CA LYS A 28 4.07 16.44 -11.48
C LYS A 28 4.62 15.04 -11.68
N ILE A 29 4.23 14.11 -10.81
CA ILE A 29 4.67 12.72 -10.92
C ILE A 29 3.46 11.81 -11.01
N ASN A 30 3.57 10.77 -11.85
CA ASN A 30 2.64 9.68 -11.84
C ASN A 30 3.12 8.65 -10.80
N LEU A 31 2.32 8.39 -9.78
CA LEU A 31 2.68 7.48 -8.69
C LEU A 31 2.79 6.02 -9.14
N GLN A 32 2.06 5.60 -10.18
CA GLN A 32 2.20 4.26 -10.75
C GLN A 32 3.57 4.11 -11.43
N GLN A 33 3.93 5.07 -12.27
CA GLN A 33 5.24 5.07 -12.93
C GLN A 33 6.38 5.06 -11.91
N LEU A 34 6.28 5.89 -10.87
CA LEU A 34 7.27 5.89 -9.78
C LEU A 34 7.37 4.51 -9.11
N PHE A 35 6.22 3.86 -8.84
CA PHE A 35 6.21 2.53 -8.25
C PHE A 35 6.93 1.52 -9.17
N ASP A 36 6.62 1.54 -10.47
CA ASP A 36 7.22 0.65 -11.46
C ASP A 36 8.74 0.87 -11.58
N ASP A 37 9.21 2.12 -11.56
CA ASP A 37 10.63 2.48 -11.59
C ASP A 37 11.38 1.98 -10.32
N LEU A 38 10.73 2.07 -9.15
CA LEU A 38 11.26 1.55 -7.88
C LEU A 38 11.33 0.01 -7.87
N ILE A 39 10.37 -0.66 -8.50
CA ILE A 39 10.40 -2.12 -8.68
C ILE A 39 11.57 -2.50 -9.61
N ALA A 40 11.72 -1.81 -10.74
CA ALA A 40 12.79 -2.07 -11.70
C ALA A 40 14.20 -1.85 -11.12
N SER A 41 14.34 -0.86 -10.23
CA SER A 41 15.59 -0.56 -9.53
C SER A 41 15.90 -1.48 -8.33
N ASN A 42 15.06 -2.49 -8.06
CA ASN A 42 15.17 -3.38 -6.88
C ASN A 42 15.15 -2.61 -5.54
N TYR A 43 14.43 -1.49 -5.47
CA TYR A 43 14.27 -0.74 -4.22
C TYR A 43 13.52 -1.54 -3.15
N PHE A 44 12.54 -2.33 -3.60
CA PHE A 44 11.83 -3.28 -2.74
C PHE A 44 12.65 -4.57 -2.61
N PRO A 45 12.90 -5.07 -1.39
CA PRO A 45 13.59 -6.32 -1.18
C PRO A 45 12.95 -7.44 -1.99
N LYS A 46 13.79 -8.29 -2.58
CA LYS A 46 13.35 -9.50 -3.31
C LYS A 46 12.65 -10.45 -2.35
N THR A 47 11.36 -10.25 -2.18
CA THR A 47 10.45 -11.14 -1.45
C THR A 47 10.01 -12.30 -2.34
N THR A 48 10.80 -12.67 -3.35
CA THR A 48 10.45 -13.62 -4.41
C THR A 48 9.94 -14.93 -3.81
N GLY A 49 8.65 -15.22 -4.03
CA GLY A 49 7.93 -16.37 -3.46
C GLY A 49 6.97 -16.04 -2.30
N ASN A 50 7.12 -14.88 -1.65
CA ASN A 50 6.25 -14.45 -0.56
C ASN A 50 5.06 -13.64 -1.10
N ASN A 51 3.86 -14.00 -0.65
CA ASN A 51 2.61 -13.32 -0.98
C ASN A 51 2.41 -12.07 -0.10
N VAL A 52 3.24 -11.04 -0.33
CA VAL A 52 3.28 -9.80 0.44
C VAL A 52 2.57 -8.66 -0.29
N VAL A 53 2.32 -7.57 0.44
CA VAL A 53 1.68 -6.38 -0.10
C VAL A 53 2.46 -5.14 0.29
N TRP A 54 2.69 -4.25 -0.68
CA TRP A 54 3.24 -2.92 -0.48
C TRP A 54 2.18 -1.86 -0.72
N VAL A 55 2.11 -0.84 0.13
CA VAL A 55 1.13 0.25 0.02
C VAL A 55 1.85 1.59 -0.05
N LEU A 56 1.69 2.29 -1.17
CA LEU A 56 2.18 3.65 -1.37
C LEU A 56 1.25 4.63 -0.66
N ARG A 57 1.80 5.39 0.27
CA ARG A 57 1.15 6.47 1.00
C ARG A 57 1.79 7.81 0.68
N TYR A 58 0.96 8.81 0.43
CA TYR A 58 1.37 10.18 0.19
C TYR A 58 0.30 11.15 0.72
N SER A 59 0.75 12.21 1.42
CA SER A 59 -0.11 13.17 2.14
C SER A 59 -1.18 12.50 3.00
N GLY A 60 -0.78 11.47 3.76
CA GLY A 60 -1.63 10.72 4.69
C GLY A 60 -2.58 9.69 4.05
N LYS A 61 -2.75 9.70 2.73
CA LYS A 61 -3.66 8.83 1.99
C LYS A 61 -2.94 7.62 1.39
N GLU A 62 -3.63 6.50 1.26
CA GLU A 62 -3.19 5.38 0.43
C GLU A 62 -3.53 5.66 -1.03
N TRP A 63 -2.56 5.43 -1.91
CA TRP A 63 -2.73 5.72 -3.34
C TRP A 63 -2.70 4.47 -4.20
N LEU A 64 -1.72 3.60 -3.95
CA LEU A 64 -1.49 2.40 -4.73
C LEU A 64 -1.10 1.26 -3.82
N VAL A 65 -1.60 0.09 -4.16
CA VAL A 65 -1.32 -1.16 -3.46
C VAL A 65 -0.77 -2.15 -4.47
N TRP A 66 0.41 -2.70 -4.20
CA TRP A 66 1.04 -3.73 -5.03
C TRP A 66 0.99 -5.08 -4.32
N LYS A 67 0.30 -6.04 -4.93
CA LYS A 67 0.28 -7.44 -4.51
C LYS A 67 1.36 -8.19 -5.30
N THR A 68 2.45 -8.57 -4.62
CA THR A 68 3.70 -8.95 -5.29
C THR A 68 3.61 -10.29 -6.03
N LYS A 69 2.84 -11.25 -5.51
CA LYS A 69 2.78 -12.61 -6.07
C LYS A 69 2.11 -12.66 -7.44
N GLU A 70 0.99 -11.96 -7.59
CA GLU A 70 0.24 -11.87 -8.85
C GLU A 70 0.70 -10.70 -9.72
N ASN A 71 1.58 -9.84 -9.20
CA ASN A 71 2.02 -8.60 -9.82
C ASN A 71 0.84 -7.70 -10.25
N VAL A 72 -0.11 -7.49 -9.33
CA VAL A 72 -1.33 -6.70 -9.57
C VAL A 72 -1.31 -5.46 -8.69
N PHE A 73 -1.77 -4.35 -9.27
CA PHE A 73 -1.97 -3.09 -8.56
C PHE A 73 -3.45 -2.84 -8.27
N TYR A 74 -3.72 -2.27 -7.10
CA TYR A 74 -5.03 -1.73 -6.73
C TYR A 74 -4.90 -0.24 -6.43
N THR A 75 -5.91 0.52 -6.81
CA THR A 75 -6.11 1.93 -6.46
C THR A 75 -7.50 2.09 -5.86
N HIS A 76 -7.64 2.95 -4.87
CA HIS A 76 -8.94 3.27 -4.25
C HIS A 76 -9.58 4.49 -4.89
N PHE A 77 -8.90 5.11 -5.86
CA PHE A 77 -9.47 6.20 -6.64
C PHE A 77 -10.35 5.64 -7.75
N LEU A 78 -11.56 6.19 -7.88
CA LEU A 78 -12.52 5.84 -8.94
C LEU A 78 -12.01 6.15 -10.35
N ASP A 79 -11.00 7.00 -10.46
CA ASP A 79 -10.40 7.42 -11.72
C ASP A 79 -8.89 7.18 -11.64
N SER A 80 -8.42 6.13 -12.31
CA SER A 80 -7.00 5.78 -12.38
C SER A 80 -6.16 6.84 -13.09
N ALA A 81 -6.76 7.76 -13.87
CA ALA A 81 -6.07 8.91 -14.44
C ALA A 81 -5.61 9.93 -13.38
N LYS A 82 -6.11 9.82 -12.13
CA LYS A 82 -5.75 10.70 -11.01
C LYS A 82 -4.51 10.28 -10.21
N LEU A 83 -3.72 9.33 -10.68
CA LEU A 83 -2.47 8.94 -10.04
C LEU A 83 -1.33 9.96 -10.24
N THR A 84 -1.61 11.07 -10.92
CA THR A 84 -0.67 12.19 -11.05
C THR A 84 -0.82 13.15 -9.88
N VAL A 85 0.22 13.28 -9.06
CA VAL A 85 0.28 14.27 -7.97
C VAL A 85 1.13 15.45 -8.37
N ASP A 86 0.65 16.64 -8.01
CA ASP A 86 1.42 17.87 -8.12
C ASP A 86 2.22 18.06 -6.83
N LEU A 87 3.53 17.97 -6.96
CA LEU A 87 4.49 18.13 -5.89
C LEU A 87 4.94 19.58 -5.75
N THR A 88 4.34 20.56 -6.43
CA THR A 88 4.74 21.97 -6.32
C THR A 88 4.24 22.65 -5.05
N SER A 89 3.36 22.02 -4.27
CA SER A 89 2.87 22.58 -3.01
C SER A 89 4.01 22.92 -2.03
N GLU A 90 3.78 23.93 -1.19
CA GLU A 90 4.71 24.45 -0.18
C GLU A 90 4.97 23.49 1.00
N GLU A 91 4.53 22.22 0.92
CA GLU A 91 4.88 21.23 1.95
C GLU A 91 6.40 20.99 1.92
N GLU A 92 7.08 21.42 3.00
CA GLU A 92 8.54 21.29 3.19
C GLU A 92 9.03 19.84 3.15
N ASN A 93 8.14 18.85 3.39
CA ASN A 93 8.49 17.43 3.43
C ASN A 93 7.64 16.59 2.48
N LYS A 94 8.03 16.60 1.20
CA LYS A 94 7.48 15.71 0.15
C LYS A 94 7.99 14.29 0.38
N ARG A 95 7.26 13.56 1.22
CA ARG A 95 7.59 12.19 1.63
C ARG A 95 6.58 11.21 1.06
N ILE A 96 7.07 10.30 0.24
CA ILE A 96 6.33 9.12 -0.20
C ILE A 96 6.76 7.97 0.69
N PHE A 97 5.79 7.27 1.27
CA PHE A 97 6.05 6.18 2.20
C PHE A 97 5.46 4.88 1.67
N PHE A 98 6.24 3.81 1.71
CA PHE A 98 5.78 2.47 1.36
C PHE A 98 5.61 1.62 2.62
N MET A 99 4.37 1.30 2.94
CA MET A 99 4.02 0.41 4.05
C MET A 99 4.08 -1.06 3.62
N TYR A 100 4.58 -1.92 4.50
CA TYR A 100 4.83 -3.33 4.23
C TYR A 100 3.85 -4.23 5.00
N TYR A 101 3.16 -5.09 4.26
CA TYR A 101 2.39 -6.18 4.84
C TYR A 101 3.03 -7.51 4.50
N SER A 102 3.50 -8.21 5.52
CA SER A 102 4.15 -9.52 5.36
C SER A 102 3.24 -10.64 4.85
N SER A 103 1.94 -10.40 4.70
CA SER A 103 1.02 -11.30 4.01
C SER A 103 -0.24 -10.57 3.54
N VAL A 104 -0.88 -11.09 2.49
CA VAL A 104 -2.21 -10.66 2.05
C VAL A 104 -3.26 -10.71 3.16
N THR A 105 -3.16 -11.69 4.07
CA THR A 105 -4.08 -11.82 5.21
C THR A 105 -3.92 -10.67 6.21
N LYS A 106 -2.68 -10.21 6.46
CA LYS A 106 -2.44 -9.04 7.33
C LYS A 106 -3.00 -7.77 6.70
N ARG A 107 -2.84 -7.60 5.38
CA ARG A 107 -3.42 -6.46 4.66
C ARG A 107 -4.95 -6.51 4.69
N ALA A 108 -5.54 -7.68 4.41
CA ALA A 108 -6.98 -7.87 4.48
C ALA A 108 -7.54 -7.53 5.88
N LEU A 109 -6.87 -7.99 6.95
CA LEU A 109 -7.24 -7.65 8.32
C LEU A 109 -7.16 -6.14 8.58
N SER A 110 -6.15 -5.46 8.03
CA SER A 110 -6.03 -4.00 8.14
C SER A 110 -7.24 -3.29 7.55
N LEU A 111 -7.61 -3.62 6.30
CA LEU A 111 -8.80 -3.08 5.64
C LEU A 111 -10.08 -3.42 6.42
N PHE A 112 -10.18 -4.65 6.94
CA PHE A 112 -11.31 -5.11 7.75
C PHE A 112 -11.48 -4.27 9.01
N LYS A 113 -10.39 -4.02 9.74
CA LYS A 113 -10.41 -3.20 10.96
C LYS A 113 -10.75 -1.75 10.66
N GLU A 114 -10.13 -1.16 9.64
CA GLU A 114 -10.37 0.24 9.22
C GLU A 114 -11.86 0.48 8.92
N HIS A 115 -12.51 -0.47 8.26
CA HIS A 115 -13.92 -0.41 7.89
C HIS A 115 -14.86 -1.05 8.92
N LYS A 116 -14.36 -1.39 10.11
CA LYS A 116 -15.12 -2.00 11.22
C LYS A 116 -15.90 -3.26 10.80
N GLY A 117 -15.34 -4.04 9.88
CA GLY A 117 -15.94 -5.23 9.28
C GLY A 117 -17.10 -4.98 8.30
N SER A 118 -17.40 -3.72 7.97
CA SER A 118 -18.52 -3.38 7.09
C SER A 118 -18.13 -3.50 5.61
N LYS A 119 -18.64 -4.56 4.96
CA LYS A 119 -18.52 -4.73 3.49
C LYS A 119 -19.15 -3.57 2.72
N LYS A 120 -20.26 -2.98 3.22
CA LYS A 120 -20.87 -1.80 2.62
C LYS A 120 -19.93 -0.59 2.68
N ALA A 121 -19.25 -0.37 3.81
CA ALA A 121 -18.29 0.73 3.94
C ALA A 121 -17.10 0.55 2.98
N MET A 122 -16.58 -0.67 2.86
CA MET A 122 -15.51 -1.00 1.91
C MET A 122 -15.89 -0.80 0.44
N ILE A 123 -17.16 -1.03 0.08
CA ILE A 123 -17.66 -0.73 -1.27
C ILE A 123 -17.66 0.78 -1.50
N LEU A 124 -18.17 1.55 -0.53
CA LEU A 124 -18.25 3.01 -0.64
C LEU A 124 -16.86 3.68 -0.66
N SER A 125 -15.86 3.08 -0.01
CA SER A 125 -14.47 3.57 -0.05
C SER A 125 -13.66 3.06 -1.24
N GLY A 126 -14.20 2.16 -2.05
CA GLY A 126 -13.51 1.62 -3.23
C GLY A 126 -12.49 0.52 -2.94
N VAL A 127 -12.28 0.11 -1.68
CA VAL A 127 -11.29 -0.92 -1.30
C VAL A 127 -11.79 -2.36 -1.51
N MET A 128 -13.08 -2.56 -1.76
CA MET A 128 -13.69 -3.88 -1.89
C MET A 128 -13.05 -4.77 -2.97
N PRO A 129 -12.65 -4.29 -4.17
CA PRO A 129 -11.97 -5.11 -5.17
C PRO A 129 -10.64 -5.68 -4.66
N GLU A 130 -9.83 -4.86 -3.99
CA GLU A 130 -8.58 -5.30 -3.33
C GLU A 130 -8.89 -6.35 -2.26
N TYR A 131 -9.83 -6.06 -1.35
CA TYR A 131 -10.18 -6.96 -0.26
C TYR A 131 -10.64 -8.34 -0.74
N ARG A 132 -11.49 -8.39 -1.78
CA ARG A 132 -11.96 -9.65 -2.39
C ARG A 132 -10.83 -10.46 -3.01
N SER A 133 -9.81 -9.80 -3.56
CA SER A 133 -8.64 -10.47 -4.16
C SER A 133 -7.81 -11.29 -3.16
N TYR A 134 -7.97 -11.02 -1.87
CA TYR A 134 -7.30 -11.75 -0.80
C TYR A 134 -8.00 -13.05 -0.40
N GLN A 135 -9.22 -13.29 -0.91
CA GLN A 135 -9.96 -14.54 -0.71
C GLN A 135 -10.06 -14.94 0.77
N VAL A 136 -10.33 -13.96 1.64
CA VAL A 136 -10.53 -14.19 3.08
C VAL A 136 -11.71 -15.14 3.28
N SER A 137 -11.50 -16.23 4.02
CA SER A 137 -12.56 -17.20 4.30
C SER A 137 -13.61 -16.63 5.26
N GLU A 138 -14.85 -17.09 5.15
CA GLU A 138 -15.92 -16.67 6.06
C GLU A 138 -15.61 -16.98 7.52
N VAL A 139 -14.94 -18.11 7.79
CA VAL A 139 -14.51 -18.50 9.14
C VAL A 139 -13.57 -17.44 9.71
N LEU A 140 -12.62 -16.97 8.91
CA LEU A 140 -11.66 -15.96 9.32
C LEU A 140 -12.32 -14.59 9.53
N GLU A 141 -13.25 -14.18 8.66
CA GLU A 141 -14.03 -12.95 8.85
C GLU A 141 -14.88 -12.98 10.14
N ARG A 142 -15.46 -14.14 10.48
CA ARG A 142 -16.20 -14.33 11.73
C ARG A 142 -15.28 -14.15 12.94
N THR A 143 -14.11 -14.79 12.93
CA THR A 143 -13.10 -14.62 13.98
C THR A 143 -12.70 -13.15 14.16
N TRP A 144 -12.44 -12.42 13.07
CA TRP A 144 -12.10 -11.00 13.17
C TRP A 144 -13.25 -10.14 13.69
N SER A 145 -14.50 -10.46 13.31
CA SER A 145 -15.69 -9.77 13.81
C SER A 145 -15.86 -9.95 15.32
N GLU A 146 -15.63 -11.16 15.82
CA GLU A 146 -15.66 -11.44 17.26
C GLU A 146 -14.57 -10.68 18.02
N GLN A 147 -13.34 -10.66 17.49
CA GLN A 147 -12.23 -9.89 18.06
C GLN A 147 -12.55 -8.39 18.11
N LEU A 148 -13.13 -7.82 17.05
CA LEU A 148 -13.55 -6.41 17.03
C LEU A 148 -14.67 -6.10 18.04
N ARG A 149 -15.53 -7.07 18.34
CA ARG A 149 -16.58 -6.92 19.35
C ARG A 149 -16.01 -6.95 20.78
N LEU A 150 -15.02 -7.79 21.02
CA LEU A 150 -14.36 -7.94 22.33
C LEU A 150 -13.40 -6.79 22.67
N ALA A 151 -12.92 -6.06 21.67
CA ALA A 151 -12.01 -4.91 21.84
C ALA A 151 -12.74 -3.57 22.10
N LYS A 152 -14.08 -3.58 22.25
CA LYS A 152 -14.91 -2.42 22.60
C LYS A 152 -15.27 -2.45 24.07
#